data_AF-A0A0H2SKQ2-F1
#
_entry.id   AF-A0A0H2SKQ2-F1
#
_cell.length_a   1.000
_cell.length_b   1.000
_cell.length_c   1.000
_cell.angle_alpha   90.00
_cell.angle_beta   90.00
_cell.angle_gamma   90.00
#
_symmetry.space_group_name_H-M   'P 1'
#
loop_
_entity.id
_entity.type
_entity.pdbx_description
1 polymer ?
#
loop_
_entity_poly.entity_id
_entity_poly.type
_entity_poly.pdbx_seq_one_letter_code
_entity_poly.pdbx_strand_id
1 'polypeptide(L)'
;MGTERYNLNNLTQVKIDEVSLESVMSDLESAIRHGVTVIHDNSPPQGRSDKHDSLYTGDSGIGLMFIRLSQGNGVEWNKCARTYLPKLHVHHPRAGRLSSLDSAVGPAVAYVLIALGSPSESVVGCEECRRDWDAAIRTIRNVVNVAINDKNLGGDEVLYGKTGLLWAMLNFHYLSGKFQDRTGERTAGDRNKYTSIQEIQEIPGTAEINSVYKAVLRSGAIEAQDFKERHESAKELALPLMWSWHGKYYLGAWNIDCPPSSALGTWSFLTLNSSFPVSQLYAF
;
A
#
# COMPACT_ATOMS: atom_id res chain seq x y z
N MET A 1 23.49 -10.10 -22.07
CA MET A 1 22.80 -9.42 -20.94
C MET A 1 23.44 -8.05 -20.79
N GLY A 2 22.65 -6.97 -20.83
CA GLY A 2 23.16 -5.61 -20.95
C GLY A 2 23.87 -5.14 -19.67
N THR A 3 25.17 -4.87 -19.79
CA THR A 3 25.99 -4.26 -18.73
C THR A 3 25.77 -2.75 -18.61
N GLU A 4 25.00 -2.15 -19.53
CA GLU A 4 24.82 -0.68 -19.63
C GLU A 4 23.93 -0.07 -18.53
N ARG A 5 23.20 -0.88 -17.75
CA ARG A 5 22.25 -0.39 -16.73
C ARG A 5 22.66 -0.66 -15.29
N TYR A 6 23.84 -1.22 -15.05
CA TYR A 6 24.25 -1.65 -13.72
C TYR A 6 25.66 -1.18 -13.41
N ASN A 7 25.87 -0.71 -12.17
CA ASN A 7 27.21 -0.50 -11.64
C ASN A 7 27.83 -1.86 -11.29
N LEU A 8 29.16 -1.98 -11.46
CA LEU A 8 29.88 -3.17 -11.03
C LEU A 8 29.72 -3.34 -9.51
N ASN A 9 29.27 -4.53 -9.09
CA ASN A 9 29.14 -4.85 -7.69
C ASN A 9 30.51 -5.14 -7.08
N ASN A 10 31.07 -4.15 -6.38
CA ASN A 10 32.35 -4.26 -5.68
C ASN A 10 32.19 -4.58 -4.19
N LEU A 11 30.99 -5.00 -3.74
CA LEU A 11 30.75 -5.33 -2.34
C LEU A 11 31.41 -6.67 -1.98
N THR A 12 32.09 -6.71 -0.84
CA THR A 12 32.59 -7.95 -0.23
C THR A 12 31.58 -8.51 0.76
N GLN A 13 31.47 -9.83 0.85
CA GLN A 13 30.60 -10.48 1.82
C GLN A 13 31.04 -10.13 3.25
N VAL A 14 30.11 -9.61 4.05
CA VAL A 14 30.35 -9.33 5.47
C VAL A 14 30.42 -10.64 6.24
N LYS A 15 31.37 -10.74 7.18
CA LYS A 15 31.47 -11.89 8.08
C LYS A 15 30.27 -11.88 9.03
N ILE A 16 29.62 -13.04 9.20
CA ILE A 16 28.45 -13.17 10.06
C ILE A 16 28.93 -13.52 11.47
N ASP A 17 29.34 -12.51 12.23
CA ASP A 17 29.61 -12.59 13.67
C ASP A 17 28.95 -11.43 14.41
N GLU A 18 28.86 -11.54 15.74
CA GLU A 18 28.15 -10.59 16.60
C GLU A 18 28.67 -9.16 16.44
N VAL A 19 30.00 -8.98 16.46
CA VAL A 19 30.65 -7.67 16.30
C VAL A 19 30.33 -7.06 14.94
N SER A 20 30.39 -7.86 13.88
CA SER A 20 30.08 -7.40 12.52
C SER A 20 28.59 -7.06 12.38
N LEU A 21 27.71 -7.81 13.04
CA LEU A 21 26.27 -7.54 13.03
C LEU A 21 25.95 -6.24 13.75
N GLU A 22 26.50 -6.01 14.95
CA GLU A 22 26.32 -4.77 15.70
C GLU A 22 26.81 -3.55 14.90
N SER A 23 27.99 -3.68 14.27
CA SER A 23 28.53 -2.62 13.40
C SER A 23 27.59 -2.33 12.22
N VAL A 24 27.13 -3.37 11.51
CA VAL A 24 26.21 -3.20 10.36
C VAL A 24 24.89 -2.56 10.79
N MET A 25 24.36 -2.94 11.94
CA MET A 25 23.13 -2.35 12.48
C MET A 25 23.34 -0.87 12.82
N SER A 26 24.46 -0.52 13.45
CA SER A 26 24.80 0.87 13.76
C SER A 26 24.97 1.73 12.50
N ASP A 27 25.67 1.21 11.49
CA ASP A 27 25.87 1.87 10.20
C ASP A 27 24.54 2.05 9.46
N LEU A 28 23.66 1.03 9.49
CA LEU A 28 22.34 1.08 8.89
C LEU A 28 21.45 2.12 9.58
N GLU A 29 21.42 2.16 10.91
CA GLU A 29 20.68 3.17 11.67
C GLU A 29 21.18 4.59 11.36
N SER A 30 22.51 4.77 11.30
CA SER A 30 23.13 6.05 10.94
C SER A 30 22.74 6.48 9.53
N ALA A 31 22.82 5.57 8.56
CA ALA A 31 22.44 5.81 7.18
C ALA A 31 20.95 6.14 7.03
N ILE A 32 20.07 5.43 7.74
CA ILE A 32 18.62 5.71 7.77
C ILE A 32 18.37 7.11 8.32
N ARG A 33 18.97 7.47 9.47
CA ARG A 33 18.81 8.81 10.07
C ARG A 33 19.28 9.89 9.10
N HIS A 34 20.44 9.71 8.48
CA HIS A 34 20.96 10.66 7.50
C HIS A 34 20.04 10.80 6.29
N GLY A 35 19.57 9.68 5.72
CA GLY A 35 18.63 9.69 4.59
C GLY A 35 17.31 10.38 4.93
N VAL A 36 16.77 10.15 6.13
CA VAL A 36 15.56 10.82 6.62
C VAL A 36 15.78 12.33 6.76
N THR A 37 16.93 12.76 7.31
CA THR A 37 17.30 14.18 7.37
C THR A 37 17.36 14.80 5.97
N VAL A 38 18.01 14.13 5.01
CA VAL A 38 18.09 14.61 3.62
C VAL A 38 16.69 14.75 3.00
N ILE A 39 15.81 13.76 3.18
CA ILE A 39 14.43 13.82 2.66
C ILE A 39 13.68 14.98 3.31
N HIS A 40 13.72 15.08 4.64
CA HIS A 40 13.02 16.10 5.41
C HIS A 40 13.44 17.52 5.01
N ASP A 41 14.75 17.75 4.85
CA ASP A 41 15.30 19.08 4.57
C ASP A 41 15.09 19.51 3.12
N ASN A 42 15.01 18.56 2.18
CA ASN A 42 14.87 18.83 0.74
C ASN A 42 13.44 18.65 0.21
N SER A 43 12.53 18.09 1.00
CA SER A 43 11.14 17.85 0.62
C SER A 43 10.18 18.43 1.67
N PRO A 44 10.23 19.74 1.95
CA PRO A 44 9.32 20.33 2.95
C PRO A 44 7.86 20.09 2.53
N PRO A 45 6.93 19.83 3.48
CA PRO A 45 5.53 19.63 3.16
C PRO A 45 4.99 20.79 2.34
N GLN A 46 4.50 20.50 1.14
CA GLN A 46 4.18 21.57 0.18
C GLN A 46 2.73 22.04 0.32
N GLY A 47 1.95 21.43 1.22
CA GLY A 47 0.51 21.71 1.35
C GLY A 47 -0.23 21.50 0.03
N ARG A 48 0.27 20.57 -0.81
CA ARG A 48 -0.30 20.27 -2.12
C ARG A 48 -1.75 19.83 -1.97
N SER A 49 -2.55 20.08 -3.01
CA SER A 49 -3.90 19.51 -3.07
C SER A 49 -3.80 17.99 -3.07
N ASP A 50 -4.61 17.36 -2.23
CA ASP A 50 -4.84 15.92 -2.15
C ASP A 50 -5.24 15.28 -3.50
N LYS A 51 -5.77 16.06 -4.45
CA LYS A 51 -6.07 15.63 -5.82
C LYS A 51 -4.83 15.20 -6.62
N HIS A 52 -3.67 15.79 -6.32
CA HIS A 52 -2.41 15.55 -7.03
C HIS A 52 -1.38 14.83 -6.16
N ASP A 53 -1.80 14.39 -4.98
CA ASP A 53 -0.98 13.67 -4.03
C ASP A 53 -1.23 12.16 -4.14
N SER A 54 -0.21 11.36 -3.85
CA SER A 54 -0.23 9.90 -3.99
C SER A 54 0.83 9.25 -3.10
N LEU A 55 0.73 7.94 -2.84
CA LEU A 55 1.78 7.27 -2.06
C LEU A 55 3.08 7.08 -2.87
N TYR A 56 3.02 7.09 -4.20
CA TYR A 56 4.16 6.78 -5.06
C TYR A 56 5.08 7.99 -5.26
N THR A 57 4.54 9.19 -5.47
CA THR A 57 5.34 10.41 -5.75
C THR A 57 5.04 11.59 -4.84
N GLY A 58 4.13 11.42 -3.89
CA GLY A 58 3.53 12.50 -3.15
C GLY A 58 3.99 12.61 -1.69
N ASP A 59 3.56 13.70 -1.04
CA ASP A 59 3.86 13.99 0.36
C ASP A 59 3.26 12.90 1.27
N SER A 60 2.09 12.36 0.92
CA SER A 60 1.47 11.24 1.63
C SER A 60 2.36 9.98 1.68
N GLY A 61 3.19 9.73 0.66
CA GLY A 61 4.18 8.65 0.67
C GLY A 61 5.28 8.88 1.71
N ILE A 62 5.75 10.13 1.83
CA ILE A 62 6.72 10.55 2.85
C ILE A 62 6.10 10.44 4.26
N GLY A 63 4.83 10.84 4.41
CA GLY A 63 4.08 10.66 5.65
C GLY A 63 4.02 9.19 6.08
N LEU A 64 3.74 8.28 5.14
CA LEU A 64 3.75 6.84 5.39
C LEU A 64 5.13 6.31 5.79
N MET A 65 6.20 6.79 5.14
CA MET A 65 7.59 6.44 5.51
C MET A 65 7.86 6.75 6.98
N PHE A 66 7.47 7.94 7.48
CA PHE A 66 7.67 8.32 8.88
C PHE A 66 6.96 7.38 9.87
N ILE A 67 5.75 6.89 9.55
CA ILE A 67 5.07 5.88 10.38
C ILE A 67 5.81 4.55 10.39
N ARG A 68 6.35 4.11 9.25
CA ARG A 68 7.13 2.87 9.21
C ARG A 68 8.38 2.97 10.07
N LEU A 69 9.04 4.14 10.06
CA LEU A 69 10.20 4.41 10.90
C LEU A 69 9.86 4.47 12.40
N SER A 70 8.70 5.03 12.77
CA SER A 70 8.29 5.06 14.19
C SER A 70 7.97 3.67 14.74
N GLN A 71 7.48 2.75 13.90
CA GLN A 71 7.23 1.36 14.27
C GLN A 71 8.52 0.56 14.53
N GLY A 72 9.64 0.93 13.90
CA GLY A 72 10.91 0.19 13.98
C GLY A 72 11.87 0.68 15.06
N ASN A 73 11.97 1.99 15.27
CA ASN A 73 13.14 2.58 15.96
C ASN A 73 12.82 3.27 17.29
N GLY A 74 11.57 3.22 17.79
CA GLY A 74 11.17 3.88 19.04
C GLY A 74 11.28 5.41 19.05
N VAL A 75 11.67 6.01 17.92
CA VAL A 75 11.69 7.46 17.71
C VAL A 75 10.30 7.90 17.25
N GLU A 76 9.73 8.91 17.93
CA GLU A 76 8.41 9.48 17.64
C GLU A 76 8.42 10.31 16.35
N TRP A 77 8.49 9.64 15.20
CA TRP A 77 8.30 10.24 13.88
C TRP A 77 6.81 10.50 13.52
N ASN A 78 5.90 10.14 14.43
CA ASN A 78 4.45 10.25 14.23
C ASN A 78 4.01 11.69 13.97
N LYS A 79 4.60 12.65 14.71
CA LYS A 79 4.36 14.07 14.52
C LYS A 79 4.79 14.54 13.12
N CYS A 80 5.92 14.04 12.63
CA CYS A 80 6.39 14.33 11.27
C CYS A 80 5.44 13.74 10.22
N ALA A 81 4.97 12.50 10.39
CA ALA A 81 4.06 11.88 9.42
C ALA A 81 2.83 12.75 9.10
N ARG A 82 2.24 13.38 10.11
CA ARG A 82 1.05 14.25 9.95
C ARG A 82 1.34 15.54 9.18
N THR A 83 2.54 16.11 9.30
CA THR A 83 2.84 17.38 8.60
C THR A 83 2.85 17.21 7.08
N TYR A 84 3.02 15.98 6.60
CA TYR A 84 3.03 15.64 5.17
C TYR A 84 1.65 15.25 4.63
N LEU A 85 0.62 15.18 5.48
CA LEU A 85 -0.73 14.90 5.00
C LEU A 85 -1.40 16.19 4.51
N PRO A 86 -1.97 16.20 3.29
CA PRO A 86 -2.77 17.32 2.84
C PRO A 86 -4.14 17.31 3.55
N LYS A 87 -4.84 18.45 3.48
CA LYS A 87 -6.26 18.51 3.84
C LYS A 87 -7.07 17.62 2.90
N LEU A 88 -7.98 16.82 3.45
CA LEU A 88 -8.67 15.80 2.69
C LEU A 88 -10.02 16.27 2.17
N HIS A 89 -10.28 15.96 0.91
CA HIS A 89 -11.58 16.05 0.26
C HIS A 89 -12.11 14.64 -0.03
N VAL A 90 -13.43 14.55 -0.19
CA VAL A 90 -14.06 13.29 -0.59
C VAL A 90 -13.86 13.08 -2.09
N HIS A 91 -13.13 12.03 -2.46
CA HIS A 91 -12.91 11.67 -3.86
C HIS A 91 -13.88 10.57 -4.33
N HIS A 92 -14.18 10.60 -5.63
CA HIS A 92 -14.98 9.60 -6.33
C HIS A 92 -14.13 9.04 -7.49
N PRO A 93 -13.15 8.18 -7.18
CA PRO A 93 -12.23 7.66 -8.20
C PRO A 93 -12.98 6.84 -9.24
N ARG A 94 -12.50 6.91 -10.48
CA ARG A 94 -12.99 6.08 -11.59
C ARG A 94 -12.20 4.77 -11.67
N ALA A 95 -12.73 3.82 -12.44
CA ALA A 95 -12.00 2.61 -12.83
C ALA A 95 -10.59 2.95 -13.34
N GLY A 96 -9.59 2.15 -12.97
CA GLY A 96 -8.18 2.39 -13.28
C GLY A 96 -7.53 3.57 -12.52
N ARG A 97 -8.15 4.08 -11.44
CA ARG A 97 -7.56 5.03 -10.47
C ARG A 97 -7.97 4.66 -9.04
N LEU A 98 -7.95 3.36 -8.74
CA LEU A 98 -8.42 2.77 -7.50
C LEU A 98 -7.30 2.56 -6.48
N SER A 99 -6.07 2.35 -6.96
CA SER A 99 -4.91 2.18 -6.09
C SER A 99 -4.52 3.48 -5.40
N SER A 100 -4.07 3.37 -4.15
CA SER A 100 -3.48 4.46 -3.39
C SER A 100 -2.09 4.89 -3.86
N LEU A 101 -1.42 4.06 -4.67
CA LEU A 101 -0.05 4.33 -5.10
C LEU A 101 0.02 5.53 -6.05
N ASP A 102 -0.77 5.56 -7.14
CA ASP A 102 -0.76 6.67 -8.10
C ASP A 102 -2.15 7.26 -8.37
N SER A 103 -2.87 7.59 -7.29
CA SER A 103 -4.14 8.31 -7.37
C SER A 103 -4.43 9.15 -6.12
N ALA A 104 -5.45 10.02 -6.22
CA ALA A 104 -5.99 10.82 -5.11
C ALA A 104 -6.60 9.98 -3.96
N VAL A 105 -6.63 8.64 -4.08
CA VAL A 105 -6.94 7.73 -2.98
C VAL A 105 -5.78 7.63 -1.98
N GLY A 106 -4.54 7.92 -2.43
CA GLY A 106 -3.32 7.84 -1.64
C GLY A 106 -3.38 8.57 -0.30
N PRO A 107 -3.73 9.87 -0.27
CA PRO A 107 -3.82 10.63 0.98
C PRO A 107 -4.83 10.08 1.98
N ALA A 108 -6.00 9.65 1.51
CA ALA A 108 -7.01 9.02 2.37
C ALA A 108 -6.48 7.72 2.99
N VAL A 109 -5.76 6.91 2.20
CA VAL A 109 -5.14 5.67 2.70
C VAL A 109 -4.01 5.97 3.68
N ALA A 110 -3.12 6.91 3.38
CA ALA A 110 -2.06 7.34 4.30
C ALA A 110 -2.64 7.79 5.64
N TYR A 111 -3.69 8.61 5.61
CA TYR A 111 -4.37 9.12 6.79
C TYR A 111 -4.87 8.00 7.70
N VAL A 112 -5.59 7.02 7.13
CA VAL A 112 -6.10 5.87 7.91
C VAL A 112 -4.96 5.00 8.44
N LEU A 113 -3.91 4.74 7.65
CA LEU A 113 -2.75 3.98 8.12
C LEU A 113 -2.02 4.68 9.27
N ILE A 114 -1.84 6.00 9.19
CA ILE A 114 -1.25 6.84 10.25
C ILE A 114 -2.10 6.76 11.52
N ALA A 115 -3.43 6.92 11.39
CA ALA A 115 -4.33 6.89 12.53
C ALA A 115 -4.33 5.52 13.25
N LEU A 116 -4.31 4.42 12.50
CA LEU A 116 -4.25 3.07 13.06
C LEU A 116 -2.86 2.72 13.63
N GLY A 117 -1.79 3.23 13.01
CA GLY A 117 -0.41 2.98 13.41
C GLY A 117 -0.02 3.70 14.70
N SER A 118 -0.57 4.90 14.91
CA SER A 118 -0.15 5.82 15.98
C SER A 118 -1.35 6.44 16.71
N PRO A 119 -2.07 5.67 17.54
CA PRO A 119 -3.35 6.11 18.09
C PRO A 119 -3.24 7.04 19.30
N SER A 120 -2.08 7.11 19.95
CA SER A 120 -1.81 8.06 21.04
C SER A 120 -1.89 9.51 20.58
N GLU A 121 -1.62 9.75 19.29
CA GLU A 121 -1.82 11.03 18.63
C GLU A 121 -3.13 11.09 17.85
N SER A 122 -4.11 10.23 18.17
CA SER A 122 -5.29 10.04 17.34
C SER A 122 -6.12 11.31 17.12
N VAL A 123 -6.79 11.23 15.98
CA VAL A 123 -7.60 12.15 15.20
C VAL A 123 -8.80 12.77 15.96
N VAL A 124 -9.11 12.36 17.18
CA VAL A 124 -10.45 12.59 17.75
C VAL A 124 -10.55 13.82 18.66
N GLY A 125 -9.44 14.51 18.91
CA GLY A 125 -9.43 15.72 19.75
C GLY A 125 -9.77 17.03 19.03
N CYS A 126 -9.71 17.08 17.69
CA CYS A 126 -9.82 18.31 16.92
C CYS A 126 -10.86 18.22 15.78
N GLU A 127 -11.66 19.27 15.57
CA GLU A 127 -12.74 19.26 14.56
C GLU A 127 -12.21 19.02 13.13
N GLU A 128 -11.05 19.61 12.81
CA GLU A 128 -10.38 19.43 11.51
C GLU A 128 -9.98 17.96 11.29
N CYS A 129 -9.46 17.33 12.32
CA CYS A 129 -9.05 15.93 12.30
C CYS A 129 -10.26 15.02 12.00
N ARG A 130 -11.40 15.27 12.65
CA ARG A 130 -12.65 14.53 12.37
C ARG A 130 -13.13 14.72 10.93
N ARG A 131 -13.04 15.93 10.40
CA ARG A 131 -13.41 16.23 9.01
C ARG A 131 -12.55 15.44 8.02
N ASP A 132 -11.23 15.41 8.24
CA ASP A 132 -10.31 14.67 7.38
C ASP A 132 -10.55 13.15 7.48
N TRP A 133 -10.85 12.64 8.68
CA TRP A 133 -11.25 11.23 8.86
C TRP A 133 -12.50 10.88 8.07
N ASP A 134 -13.56 11.68 8.21
CA ASP A 134 -14.80 11.47 7.48
C ASP A 134 -14.56 11.51 5.97
N ALA A 135 -13.71 12.42 5.51
CA ALA A 135 -13.31 12.51 4.10
C ALA A 135 -12.53 11.27 3.63
N ALA A 136 -11.58 10.78 4.44
CA ALA A 136 -10.79 9.61 4.16
C ALA A 136 -11.66 8.35 4.06
N ILE A 137 -12.50 8.10 5.08
CA ILE A 137 -13.39 6.94 5.13
C ILE A 137 -14.40 6.96 3.98
N ARG A 138 -15.00 8.12 3.66
CA ARG A 138 -15.92 8.23 2.51
C ARG A 138 -15.20 7.97 1.18
N THR A 139 -13.99 8.47 1.01
CA THR A 139 -13.16 8.19 -0.18
C THR A 139 -12.85 6.70 -0.30
N ILE A 140 -12.48 6.05 0.80
CA ILE A 140 -12.20 4.61 0.85
C ILE A 140 -13.45 3.78 0.52
N ARG A 141 -14.62 4.15 1.06
CA ARG A 141 -15.89 3.50 0.71
C ARG A 141 -16.25 3.67 -0.76
N ASN A 142 -16.06 4.88 -1.31
CA ASN A 142 -16.29 5.16 -2.72
C ASN A 142 -15.42 4.31 -3.63
N VAL A 143 -14.11 4.20 -3.35
CA VAL A 143 -13.20 3.40 -4.16
C VAL A 143 -13.48 1.90 -4.06
N VAL A 144 -13.84 1.41 -2.88
CA VAL A 144 -14.27 0.01 -2.70
C VAL A 144 -15.55 -0.28 -3.47
N ASN A 145 -16.53 0.61 -3.43
CA ASN A 145 -17.76 0.46 -4.20
C ASN A 145 -17.49 0.45 -5.70
N VAL A 146 -16.58 1.29 -6.19
CA VAL A 146 -16.16 1.27 -7.59
C VAL A 146 -15.46 -0.04 -7.89
N ALA A 147 -14.51 -0.50 -7.07
CA ALA A 147 -13.80 -1.75 -7.27
C ALA A 147 -14.71 -2.98 -7.36
N ILE A 148 -15.76 -3.04 -6.52
CA ILE A 148 -16.71 -4.16 -6.50
C ILE A 148 -17.66 -4.14 -7.72
N ASN A 149 -18.10 -2.95 -8.14
CA ASN A 149 -19.14 -2.81 -9.16
C ASN A 149 -18.60 -2.55 -10.57
N ASP A 150 -17.32 -2.18 -10.69
CA ASP A 150 -16.67 -1.93 -11.97
C ASP A 150 -16.57 -3.23 -12.79
N LYS A 151 -17.11 -3.17 -13.99
CA LYS A 151 -17.10 -4.28 -14.95
C LYS A 151 -16.05 -4.08 -16.04
N ASN A 152 -15.33 -2.97 -16.03
CA ASN A 152 -14.25 -2.75 -16.99
C ASN A 152 -13.14 -3.77 -16.73
N LEU A 153 -12.69 -4.41 -17.81
CA LEU A 153 -11.57 -5.34 -17.80
C LEU A 153 -10.25 -4.55 -17.91
N GLY A 154 -9.19 -5.10 -17.35
CA GLY A 154 -7.85 -4.51 -17.37
C GLY A 154 -7.57 -3.57 -16.20
N GLY A 155 -6.29 -3.35 -15.95
CA GLY A 155 -5.83 -2.37 -14.95
C GLY A 155 -6.12 -2.75 -13.50
N ASP A 156 -6.22 -4.05 -13.18
CA ASP A 156 -6.37 -4.57 -11.81
C ASP A 156 -5.05 -4.77 -11.06
N GLU A 157 -3.99 -4.24 -11.61
CA GLU A 157 -2.62 -4.20 -11.08
C GLU A 157 -2.45 -3.27 -9.84
N VAL A 158 -1.20 -3.08 -9.43
CA VAL A 158 -0.83 -2.53 -8.13
C VAL A 158 -0.82 -0.97 -8.10
N LEU A 159 -0.44 -0.27 -9.16
CA LEU A 159 -0.24 1.19 -9.18
C LEU A 159 -1.53 2.02 -9.32
N TYR A 160 -2.52 1.48 -9.99
CA TYR A 160 -3.76 2.11 -10.45
C TYR A 160 -4.99 1.26 -10.14
N GLY A 161 -4.82 -0.04 -9.98
CA GLY A 161 -5.89 -1.02 -9.97
C GLY A 161 -6.46 -1.44 -8.62
N LYS A 162 -7.34 -2.45 -8.71
CA LYS A 162 -7.98 -3.10 -7.57
C LYS A 162 -6.95 -3.80 -6.66
N THR A 163 -5.83 -4.31 -7.18
CA THR A 163 -4.80 -4.96 -6.34
C THR A 163 -4.12 -3.95 -5.41
N GLY A 164 -3.82 -2.73 -5.89
CA GLY A 164 -3.28 -1.67 -5.03
C GLY A 164 -4.26 -1.26 -3.91
N LEU A 165 -5.55 -1.20 -4.22
CA LEU A 165 -6.59 -1.00 -3.21
C LEU A 165 -6.65 -2.17 -2.22
N LEU A 166 -6.59 -3.41 -2.70
CA LEU A 166 -6.64 -4.60 -1.85
C LEU A 166 -5.46 -4.61 -0.86
N TRP A 167 -4.27 -4.22 -1.30
CA TRP A 167 -3.11 -4.02 -0.42
C TRP A 167 -3.41 -3.04 0.72
N ALA A 168 -4.03 -1.89 0.42
CA ALA A 168 -4.40 -0.91 1.44
C ALA A 168 -5.42 -1.49 2.45
N MET A 169 -6.46 -2.16 1.96
CA MET A 169 -7.50 -2.77 2.80
C MET A 169 -6.94 -3.87 3.72
N LEU A 170 -6.00 -4.69 3.22
CA LEU A 170 -5.34 -5.71 4.04
C LEU A 170 -4.49 -5.08 5.15
N ASN A 171 -3.77 -3.99 4.85
CA ASN A 171 -3.03 -3.25 5.87
C ASN A 171 -3.96 -2.63 6.92
N PHE A 172 -5.12 -2.08 6.51
CA PHE A 172 -6.12 -1.61 7.46
C PHE A 172 -6.60 -2.74 8.37
N HIS A 173 -6.99 -3.88 7.79
CA HIS A 173 -7.51 -5.01 8.55
C HIS A 173 -6.50 -5.49 9.60
N TYR A 174 -5.23 -5.62 9.20
CA TYR A 174 -4.15 -6.02 10.10
C TYR A 174 -3.93 -5.02 11.24
N LEU A 175 -3.81 -3.73 10.92
CA LEU A 175 -3.55 -2.70 11.91
C LEU A 175 -4.75 -2.49 12.85
N SER A 176 -5.98 -2.61 12.35
CA SER A 176 -7.20 -2.59 13.15
C SER A 176 -7.24 -3.73 14.16
N GLY A 177 -6.81 -4.95 13.78
CA GLY A 177 -6.69 -6.07 14.71
C GLY A 177 -5.68 -5.78 15.83
N LYS A 178 -4.47 -5.33 15.46
CA LYS A 178 -3.46 -4.90 16.43
C LYS A 178 -3.93 -3.78 17.36
N PHE A 179 -4.74 -2.86 16.84
CA PHE A 179 -5.32 -1.79 17.64
C PHE A 179 -6.29 -2.34 18.69
N GLN A 180 -7.19 -3.25 18.29
CA GLN A 180 -8.16 -3.85 19.21
C GLN A 180 -7.48 -4.59 20.35
N ASP A 181 -6.46 -5.41 20.06
CA ASP A 181 -5.67 -6.13 21.06
C ASP A 181 -5.06 -5.18 22.11
N ARG A 182 -4.46 -4.08 21.65
CA ARG A 182 -3.85 -3.05 22.52
C ARG A 182 -4.86 -2.31 23.38
N THR A 183 -6.10 -2.13 22.90
CA THR A 183 -7.16 -1.45 23.66
C THR A 183 -7.85 -2.35 24.68
N GLY A 184 -7.91 -3.66 24.42
CA GLY A 184 -8.50 -4.64 25.36
C GLY A 184 -7.75 -4.74 26.68
N GLU A 185 -6.45 -4.43 26.68
CA GLU A 185 -5.59 -4.43 27.87
C GLU A 185 -5.64 -3.11 28.67
N ARG A 186 -6.22 -2.04 28.13
CA ARG A 186 -6.28 -0.72 28.78
C ARG A 186 -7.54 -0.55 29.63
N THR A 187 -7.36 -0.16 30.88
CA THR A 187 -8.42 0.03 31.88
C THR A 187 -9.46 1.07 31.43
N ALA A 188 -10.70 0.91 31.91
CA ALA A 188 -11.88 1.66 31.46
C ALA A 188 -11.81 3.21 31.58
N GLY A 189 -10.81 3.76 32.28
CA GLY A 189 -10.63 5.20 32.47
C GLY A 189 -10.05 5.96 31.26
N ASP A 190 -9.42 5.27 30.31
CA ASP A 190 -8.69 5.91 29.19
C ASP A 190 -9.50 5.95 27.87
N ARG A 191 -10.75 5.48 27.88
CA ARG A 191 -11.58 5.28 26.67
C ARG A 191 -11.97 6.55 25.91
N ASN A 192 -11.85 7.73 26.52
CA ASN A 192 -12.27 8.99 25.91
C ASN A 192 -11.20 9.67 25.02
N LYS A 193 -9.97 9.14 24.94
CA LYS A 193 -8.86 9.83 24.24
C LYS A 193 -8.46 9.18 22.90
N TYR A 194 -9.04 8.04 22.56
CA TYR A 194 -8.64 7.27 21.37
C TYR A 194 -9.76 7.24 20.34
N THR A 195 -9.38 7.10 19.07
CA THR A 195 -10.26 6.64 17.97
C THR A 195 -11.24 5.63 18.54
N SER A 196 -12.51 6.03 18.60
CA SER A 196 -13.49 5.18 19.24
C SER A 196 -13.55 3.89 18.43
N ILE A 197 -13.69 2.74 19.08
CA ILE A 197 -13.83 1.43 18.39
C ILE A 197 -14.90 1.51 17.26
N GLN A 198 -15.89 2.40 17.41
CA GLN A 198 -16.92 2.71 16.42
C GLN A 198 -16.35 3.29 15.11
N GLU A 199 -15.35 4.17 15.16
CA GLU A 199 -14.72 4.73 13.96
C GLU A 199 -13.93 3.66 13.20
N ILE A 200 -13.32 2.69 13.88
CA ILE A 200 -12.61 1.57 13.22
C ILE A 200 -13.59 0.64 12.51
N GLN A 201 -14.81 0.49 13.05
CA GLN A 201 -15.88 -0.27 12.39
C GLN A 201 -16.34 0.37 11.08
N GLU A 202 -15.96 1.63 10.81
CA GLU A 202 -16.29 2.30 9.57
C GLU A 202 -15.41 1.90 8.38
N ILE A 203 -14.22 1.38 8.65
CA ILE A 203 -13.27 0.92 7.65
C ILE A 203 -13.82 -0.34 6.98
N PRO A 204 -13.75 -0.48 5.64
CA PRO A 204 -14.16 -1.70 4.95
C PRO A 204 -13.56 -2.95 5.58
N GLY A 205 -14.42 -3.92 5.89
CA GLY A 205 -14.08 -5.11 6.64
C GLY A 205 -13.80 -6.32 5.74
N THR A 206 -13.82 -7.50 6.35
CA THR A 206 -13.51 -8.77 5.67
C THR A 206 -14.46 -9.08 4.50
N ALA A 207 -15.72 -8.65 4.57
CA ALA A 207 -16.70 -8.86 3.49
C ALA A 207 -16.34 -8.06 2.24
N GLU A 208 -15.96 -6.79 2.41
CA GLU A 208 -15.54 -5.91 1.33
C GLU A 208 -14.20 -6.36 0.74
N ILE A 209 -13.23 -6.73 1.59
CA ILE A 209 -11.93 -7.31 1.16
C ILE A 209 -12.16 -8.52 0.26
N ASN A 210 -13.00 -9.47 0.70
CA ASN A 210 -13.34 -10.65 -0.08
C ASN A 210 -14.04 -10.31 -1.40
N SER A 211 -14.86 -9.26 -1.42
CA SER A 211 -15.55 -8.82 -2.63
C SER A 211 -14.57 -8.22 -3.64
N VAL A 212 -13.65 -7.36 -3.22
CA VAL A 212 -12.59 -6.80 -4.08
C VAL A 212 -11.65 -7.90 -4.58
N TYR A 213 -11.24 -8.83 -3.70
CA TYR A 213 -10.42 -9.99 -4.08
C TYR A 213 -11.10 -10.84 -5.17
N LYS A 214 -12.38 -11.18 -4.99
CA LYS A 214 -13.15 -11.92 -6.00
C LYS A 214 -13.28 -11.14 -7.31
N ALA A 215 -13.40 -9.82 -7.26
CA ALA A 215 -13.43 -8.98 -8.45
C ALA A 215 -12.11 -9.08 -9.24
N VAL A 216 -10.95 -8.99 -8.57
CA VAL A 216 -9.62 -9.17 -9.20
C VAL A 216 -9.49 -10.54 -9.87
N LEU A 217 -9.86 -11.62 -9.17
CA LEU A 217 -9.82 -12.98 -9.72
C LEU A 217 -10.74 -13.13 -10.93
N ARG A 218 -11.95 -12.59 -10.85
CA ARG A 218 -12.93 -12.65 -11.94
C ARG A 218 -12.41 -11.94 -13.17
N SER A 219 -11.89 -10.71 -13.04
CA SER A 219 -11.28 -9.99 -14.17
C SER A 219 -10.14 -10.80 -14.78
N GLY A 220 -9.29 -11.38 -13.93
CA GLY A 220 -8.15 -12.18 -14.36
C GLY A 220 -8.54 -13.41 -15.19
N ALA A 221 -9.60 -14.10 -14.77
CA ALA A 221 -10.12 -15.26 -15.50
C ALA A 221 -10.75 -14.85 -16.85
N ILE A 222 -11.47 -13.73 -16.90
CA ILE A 222 -12.05 -13.21 -18.14
C ILE A 222 -10.93 -12.80 -19.10
N GLU A 223 -9.93 -12.07 -18.63
CA GLU A 223 -8.84 -11.59 -19.47
C GLU A 223 -7.89 -12.70 -19.95
N ALA A 224 -7.77 -13.80 -19.18
CA ALA A 224 -7.12 -15.01 -19.64
C ALA A 224 -7.87 -15.66 -20.82
N GLN A 225 -9.21 -15.63 -20.80
CA GLN A 225 -10.02 -16.12 -21.91
C GLN A 225 -9.89 -15.20 -23.13
N ASP A 226 -9.98 -13.89 -22.94
CA ASP A 226 -9.73 -12.90 -23.99
C ASP A 226 -8.34 -13.06 -24.63
N PHE A 227 -7.31 -13.37 -23.83
CA PHE A 227 -5.96 -13.62 -24.34
C PHE A 227 -5.94 -14.81 -25.30
N LYS A 228 -6.56 -15.93 -24.92
CA LYS A 228 -6.64 -17.16 -25.74
C LYS A 228 -7.34 -16.93 -27.06
N GLU A 229 -8.37 -16.08 -27.07
CA GLU A 229 -9.15 -15.75 -28.25
C GLU A 229 -8.40 -14.80 -29.20
N ARG A 230 -7.66 -13.83 -28.65
CA ARG A 230 -6.92 -12.83 -29.44
C ARG A 230 -5.56 -13.32 -29.94
N HIS A 231 -4.96 -14.30 -29.27
CA HIS A 231 -3.62 -14.80 -29.56
C HIS A 231 -3.64 -16.31 -29.84
N GLU A 232 -4.30 -16.72 -30.92
CA GLU A 232 -4.47 -18.14 -31.26
C GLU A 232 -3.14 -18.90 -31.33
N SER A 233 -2.10 -18.29 -31.91
CA SER A 233 -0.75 -18.89 -31.99
C SER A 233 -0.03 -19.01 -30.64
N ALA A 234 -0.52 -18.32 -29.60
CA ALA A 234 0.06 -18.30 -28.26
C ALA A 234 -0.93 -18.79 -27.18
N LYS A 235 -2.01 -19.46 -27.58
CA LYS A 235 -3.06 -19.93 -26.67
C LYS A 235 -2.53 -20.86 -25.58
N GLU A 236 -1.51 -21.66 -25.90
CA GLU A 236 -0.85 -22.57 -24.95
C GLU A 236 -0.03 -21.82 -23.88
N LEU A 237 0.28 -20.53 -24.09
CA LEU A 237 0.94 -19.67 -23.10
C LEU A 237 -0.05 -19.00 -22.14
N ALA A 238 -1.35 -19.18 -22.35
CA ALA A 238 -2.37 -18.54 -21.53
C ALA A 238 -2.41 -19.14 -20.12
N LEU A 239 -2.19 -18.30 -19.12
CA LEU A 239 -2.32 -18.68 -17.72
C LEU A 239 -3.79 -18.72 -17.29
N PRO A 240 -4.16 -19.44 -16.20
CA PRO A 240 -5.54 -19.47 -15.70
C PRO A 240 -6.11 -18.10 -15.32
N LEU A 241 -5.23 -17.17 -14.93
CA LEU A 241 -5.54 -15.78 -14.65
C LEU A 241 -4.52 -14.91 -15.36
N MET A 242 -4.97 -13.89 -16.08
CA MET A 242 -4.13 -12.93 -16.77
C MET A 242 -4.74 -11.55 -16.66
N TRP A 243 -3.93 -10.52 -16.61
CA TRP A 243 -4.41 -9.15 -16.61
C TRP A 243 -3.63 -8.35 -17.64
N SER A 244 -4.34 -7.56 -18.41
CA SER A 244 -3.77 -6.62 -19.33
C SER A 244 -3.79 -5.22 -18.74
N TRP A 245 -2.81 -4.43 -19.11
CA TRP A 245 -2.79 -3.00 -18.84
C TRP A 245 -2.20 -2.31 -20.08
N HIS A 246 -2.85 -1.25 -20.55
CA HIS A 246 -2.47 -0.56 -21.79
C HIS A 246 -2.32 -1.50 -22.99
N GLY A 247 -3.16 -2.54 -23.06
CA GLY A 247 -3.16 -3.53 -24.13
C GLY A 247 -2.01 -4.55 -24.08
N LYS A 248 -1.24 -4.60 -22.99
CA LYS A 248 -0.12 -5.53 -22.79
C LYS A 248 -0.32 -6.40 -21.56
N TYR A 249 0.24 -7.61 -21.58
CA TYR A 249 0.22 -8.55 -20.45
C TYR A 249 1.59 -8.53 -19.77
N TYR A 250 1.66 -7.90 -18.61
CA TYR A 250 2.90 -7.71 -17.86
C TYR A 250 3.18 -8.90 -16.94
N LEU A 251 4.47 -9.22 -16.69
CA LEU A 251 4.90 -10.32 -15.82
C LEU A 251 5.62 -9.85 -14.54
N GLY A 252 5.99 -8.57 -14.47
CA GLY A 252 6.69 -8.02 -13.30
C GLY A 252 5.76 -7.71 -12.13
N ALA A 253 6.33 -7.60 -10.93
CA ALA A 253 5.63 -7.10 -9.74
C ALA A 253 5.03 -5.70 -9.98
N TRP A 254 5.74 -4.90 -10.78
CA TRP A 254 5.23 -3.72 -11.48
C TRP A 254 5.33 -3.96 -12.99
N ASN A 255 4.61 -3.19 -13.79
CA ASN A 255 4.57 -3.24 -15.25
C ASN A 255 5.94 -3.32 -15.95
N ILE A 256 6.52 -4.51 -15.99
CA ILE A 256 7.72 -4.81 -16.75
C ILE A 256 7.27 -5.52 -18.01
N ASP A 257 7.36 -4.80 -19.12
CA ASP A 257 7.03 -5.27 -20.46
C ASP A 257 7.92 -6.47 -20.78
N CYS A 258 7.31 -7.63 -21.05
CA CYS A 258 8.03 -8.82 -21.45
C CYS A 258 7.52 -9.26 -22.82
N PRO A 259 8.40 -9.43 -23.83
CA PRO A 259 7.96 -9.90 -25.13
C PRO A 259 7.33 -11.30 -25.01
N PRO A 260 6.30 -11.61 -25.83
CA PRO A 260 5.51 -12.83 -25.70
C PRO A 260 6.29 -14.15 -25.85
N SER A 261 7.52 -14.12 -26.39
CA SER A 261 8.36 -15.31 -26.58
C SER A 261 9.10 -15.79 -25.33
N SER A 262 9.03 -15.08 -24.19
CA SER A 262 9.75 -15.42 -22.95
C SER A 262 8.85 -15.62 -21.73
N ALA A 263 7.56 -15.88 -21.93
CA ALA A 263 6.57 -16.00 -20.87
C ALA A 263 6.64 -17.33 -20.09
N LEU A 264 7.66 -17.47 -19.24
CA LEU A 264 7.66 -18.39 -18.11
C LEU A 264 8.20 -17.63 -16.90
N GLY A 265 7.30 -16.96 -16.17
CA GLY A 265 7.64 -16.13 -15.02
C GLY A 265 6.48 -16.08 -14.02
N THR A 266 6.78 -16.53 -12.81
CA THR A 266 5.86 -16.77 -11.69
C THR A 266 5.38 -15.46 -11.06
N TRP A 267 4.07 -15.33 -10.86
CA TRP A 267 3.49 -14.33 -9.97
C TRP A 267 3.56 -14.83 -8.51
N SER A 268 4.48 -14.29 -7.72
CA SER A 268 4.60 -14.62 -6.28
C SER A 268 3.81 -13.69 -5.35
N PHE A 269 2.97 -12.80 -5.87
CA PHE A 269 2.22 -11.85 -5.04
C PHE A 269 0.86 -12.35 -4.53
N LEU A 270 0.27 -13.36 -5.19
CA LEU A 270 -1.13 -13.77 -4.94
C LEU A 270 -1.36 -15.29 -4.81
N THR A 271 -0.31 -16.12 -4.81
CA THR A 271 -0.46 -17.54 -4.41
C THR A 271 -0.58 -17.62 -2.89
N LEU A 272 -1.79 -17.33 -2.38
CA LEU A 272 -2.23 -17.71 -1.05
C LEU A 272 -2.34 -19.25 -1.00
N ASN A 273 -1.23 -19.93 -0.76
CA ASN A 273 -1.30 -21.26 -0.20
C ASN A 273 -1.81 -21.11 1.24
N SER A 274 -2.78 -21.93 1.65
CA SER A 274 -3.51 -21.87 2.94
C SER A 274 -2.64 -22.09 4.20
N SER A 275 -1.32 -21.97 4.07
CA SER A 275 -0.32 -22.20 5.09
C SER A 275 0.70 -21.06 5.23
N PHE A 276 0.58 -19.97 4.43
CA PHE A 276 1.49 -18.84 4.52
C PHE A 276 1.01 -17.81 5.55
N PRO A 277 1.80 -17.47 6.59
CA PRO A 277 1.44 -16.44 7.53
C PRO A 277 1.50 -15.07 6.83
N VAL A 278 0.41 -14.31 6.97
CA VAL A 278 0.21 -12.94 6.46
C VAL A 278 1.35 -11.99 6.89
N SER A 279 2.14 -12.34 7.92
CA SER A 279 3.32 -11.62 8.39
C SER A 279 4.48 -11.50 7.39
N GLN A 280 4.46 -12.19 6.24
CA GLN A 280 5.55 -12.11 5.23
C GLN A 280 5.19 -11.29 3.97
N LEU A 281 3.97 -10.76 3.85
CA LEU A 281 3.56 -9.87 2.75
C LEU A 281 4.09 -8.42 2.88
N TYR A 282 4.93 -8.14 3.89
CA TYR A 282 5.32 -6.79 4.31
C TYR A 282 6.69 -6.31 3.80
N ALA A 283 7.32 -7.01 2.85
CA ALA A 283 8.60 -6.58 2.27
C ALA A 283 8.39 -5.73 1.00
N PHE A 284 7.91 -4.50 1.17
CA PHE A 284 8.16 -3.36 0.28
C PHE A 284 8.32 -2.09 1.11
#